data_AF-A0A661Q9D3-F1
#
_entry.id   AF-A0A661Q9D3-F1
#
_cell.length_a   1.000
_cell.length_b   1.000
_cell.length_c   1.000
_cell.angle_alpha   90.00
_cell.angle_beta   90.00
_cell.angle_gamma   90.00
#
_symmetry.space_group_name_H-M   'P 1'
#
loop_
_entity.id
_entity.type
_entity.pdbx_description
1 polymer ?
#
loop_
_entity_poly.entity_id
_entity_poly.type
_entity_poly.pdbx_seq_one_letter_code
_entity_poly.pdbx_strand_id
1 'polypeptide(L)'
;MDRRGAYHGSNVVATLGDTTDNDEIYLNNGPGVFVSNNSSLFIASGKTYQNKGDGIHLHLNSTAQLEDVSIANNSGYGIACNDQCVLSKAQSTNIENNTLGDTADCW
;
A
#
# COMPACT_ATOMS: atom_id res chain seq x y z
N MET A 1 10.89 -11.84 -13.58
CA MET A 1 10.24 -10.57 -13.94
C MET A 1 9.31 -10.22 -12.80
N ASP A 2 9.70 -9.23 -12.00
CA ASP A 2 8.96 -8.78 -10.83
C ASP A 2 7.74 -7.98 -11.30
N ARG A 3 6.54 -8.54 -11.12
CA ARG A 3 5.28 -7.86 -11.46
C ARG A 3 4.78 -7.22 -10.17
N ARG A 4 5.02 -5.92 -10.05
CA ARG A 4 4.44 -5.00 -9.04
C ARG A 4 3.27 -4.30 -9.69
N GLY A 5 2.22 -3.98 -8.91
CA GLY A 5 1.03 -3.31 -9.43
C GLY A 5 1.34 -1.86 -9.80
N ALA A 6 1.78 -1.07 -8.82
CA ALA A 6 2.29 0.28 -9.02
C ALA A 6 3.68 0.45 -8.39
N TYR A 7 4.61 1.05 -9.13
CA TYR A 7 5.96 1.38 -8.66
C TYR A 7 6.29 2.84 -8.98
N HIS A 8 6.52 3.62 -7.93
CA HIS A 8 6.89 5.03 -8.04
C HIS A 8 8.17 5.31 -7.25
N GLY A 9 9.02 6.19 -7.77
CA GLY A 9 10.29 6.54 -7.14
C GLY A 9 10.66 8.01 -7.32
N SER A 10 11.33 8.56 -6.32
CA SER A 10 11.92 9.90 -6.18
C SER A 10 10.97 11.08 -6.46
N ASN A 11 10.40 11.63 -5.38
CA ASN A 11 9.54 12.84 -5.36
C ASN A 11 8.25 12.71 -6.17
N VAL A 12 7.62 11.54 -6.14
CA VAL A 12 6.36 11.29 -6.84
C VAL A 12 5.19 11.37 -5.87
N VAL A 13 4.11 12.03 -6.30
CA VAL A 13 2.78 11.91 -5.69
C VAL A 13 1.98 10.94 -6.54
N ALA A 14 1.70 9.77 -5.99
CA ALA A 14 0.84 8.78 -6.61
C ALA A 14 -0.55 8.84 -5.98
N THR A 15 -1.56 9.00 -6.83
CA THR A 15 -2.96 8.90 -6.41
C THR A 15 -3.56 7.65 -7.04
N LEU A 16 -4.19 6.82 -6.22
CA LEU A 16 -5.15 5.84 -6.70
C LEU A 16 -6.55 6.30 -6.26
N GLY A 17 -7.45 6.38 -7.23
CA GLY A 17 -8.76 6.97 -7.06
C GLY A 17 -9.33 7.38 -8.41
N ASP A 18 -10.27 6.60 -8.92
CA ASP A 18 -11.23 7.04 -9.93
C ASP A 18 -12.56 7.42 -9.27
N THR A 19 -13.24 8.40 -9.85
CA THR A 19 -14.58 8.89 -9.50
C THR A 19 -15.71 7.85 -9.63
N THR A 20 -15.42 6.61 -10.04
CA THR A 20 -16.41 5.57 -10.36
C THR A 20 -16.18 4.18 -9.73
N ASP A 21 -15.40 4.09 -8.64
CA ASP A 21 -15.26 2.95 -7.71
C ASP A 21 -14.50 1.67 -8.16
N ASN A 22 -13.70 1.18 -7.19
CA ASN A 22 -12.96 -0.09 -7.09
C ASN A 22 -11.68 -0.26 -7.94
N ASP A 23 -10.67 0.57 -7.69
CA ASP A 23 -9.30 0.22 -8.08
C ASP A 23 -8.85 -1.03 -7.30
N GLU A 24 -8.55 -2.11 -8.03
CA GLU A 24 -8.12 -3.40 -7.48
C GLU A 24 -6.65 -3.70 -7.85
N ILE A 25 -5.82 -3.89 -6.83
CA ILE A 25 -4.40 -4.25 -6.97
C ILE A 25 -4.18 -5.65 -6.39
N TYR A 26 -4.04 -6.65 -7.27
CA TYR A 26 -4.02 -8.04 -6.83
C TYR A 26 -3.14 -8.97 -7.67
N LEU A 27 -2.79 -10.11 -7.07
CA LEU A 27 -1.98 -11.19 -7.67
C LEU A 27 -0.60 -10.76 -8.18
N ASN A 28 0.00 -9.74 -7.56
CA ASN A 28 1.37 -9.33 -7.84
C ASN A 28 2.39 -10.30 -7.25
N ASN A 29 3.56 -10.41 -7.89
CA ASN A 29 4.64 -11.29 -7.43
C ASN A 29 5.51 -10.66 -6.32
N GLY A 30 5.38 -9.36 -6.10
CA GLY A 30 5.97 -8.61 -4.99
C GLY A 30 4.88 -7.83 -4.24
N PRO A 31 5.19 -6.66 -3.68
CA PRO A 31 4.17 -5.80 -3.10
C PRO A 31 3.11 -5.37 -4.12
N GLY A 32 1.89 -5.11 -3.65
CA GLY A 32 0.84 -4.51 -4.48
C GLY A 32 1.25 -3.10 -4.93
N VAL A 33 1.60 -2.25 -3.97
CA VAL A 33 2.11 -0.90 -4.18
C VAL A 33 3.45 -0.74 -3.48
N PHE A 34 4.44 -0.16 -4.17
CA PHE A 34 5.73 0.20 -3.59
C PHE A 34 6.03 1.68 -3.81
N VAL A 35 6.28 2.41 -2.71
CA VAL A 35 6.53 3.86 -2.68
C VAL A 35 7.86 4.08 -1.97
N SER A 36 8.80 4.76 -2.63
CA SER A 36 10.15 4.98 -2.07
C SER A 36 10.70 6.37 -2.37
N ASN A 37 11.70 6.79 -1.58
CA ASN A 37 12.52 7.98 -1.80
C ASN A 37 11.72 9.29 -1.74
N ASN A 38 11.26 9.66 -0.55
CA ASN A 38 10.50 10.90 -0.31
C ASN A 38 9.25 11.00 -1.20
N SER A 39 8.55 9.88 -1.41
CA SER A 39 7.35 9.84 -2.24
C SER A 39 6.09 9.75 -1.37
N SER A 40 4.97 10.20 -1.91
CA SER A 40 3.68 10.22 -1.21
C SER A 40 2.63 9.45 -1.97
N LEU A 41 1.84 8.66 -1.25
CA LEU A 41 0.72 7.89 -1.76
C LEU A 41 -0.58 8.39 -1.14
N PHE A 42 -1.58 8.65 -1.96
CA PHE A 42 -2.95 8.88 -1.53
C PHE A 42 -3.87 7.85 -2.18
N ILE A 43 -4.67 7.15 -1.37
CA ILE A 43 -5.71 6.24 -1.86
C ILE A 43 -7.02 6.60 -1.20
N ALA A 44 -8.00 7.03 -2.00
CA ALA A 44 -9.31 7.49 -1.52
C ALA A 44 -10.33 6.35 -1.37
N SER A 45 -10.19 5.29 -2.17
CA SER A 45 -10.95 4.04 -2.06
C SER A 45 -10.24 2.95 -2.89
N GLY A 46 -10.48 1.68 -2.57
CA GLY A 46 -9.97 0.56 -3.37
C GLY A 46 -9.59 -0.68 -2.58
N LYS A 47 -9.12 -1.72 -3.29
CA LYS A 47 -8.72 -3.01 -2.70
C LYS A 47 -7.32 -3.43 -3.11
N THR A 48 -6.52 -3.84 -2.15
CA THR A 48 -5.20 -4.44 -2.40
C THR A 48 -5.12 -5.83 -1.77
N TYR A 49 -5.07 -6.89 -2.58
CA TYR A 49 -5.23 -8.25 -2.07
C TYR A 49 -4.47 -9.33 -2.83
N GLN A 50 -4.20 -10.46 -2.17
CA GLN A 50 -3.58 -11.64 -2.81
C GLN A 50 -2.23 -11.37 -3.50
N ASN A 51 -1.48 -10.36 -3.04
CA ASN A 51 -0.12 -10.12 -3.51
C ASN A 51 0.86 -11.02 -2.75
N LYS A 52 1.94 -11.45 -3.41
CA LYS A 52 2.97 -12.32 -2.81
C LYS A 52 3.92 -11.58 -1.86
N GLY A 53 3.92 -10.24 -1.88
CA GLY A 53 4.58 -9.40 -0.89
C GLY A 53 3.58 -8.68 0.01
N ASP A 54 3.97 -7.50 0.50
CA ASP A 54 3.06 -6.64 1.27
C ASP A 54 1.92 -6.11 0.39
N GLY A 55 0.81 -5.69 1.00
CA GLY A 55 -0.20 -4.92 0.27
C GLY A 55 0.40 -3.61 -0.24
N ILE A 56 0.86 -2.78 0.70
CA ILE A 56 1.54 -1.50 0.44
C ILE A 56 2.89 -1.51 1.16
N HIS A 57 3.95 -1.12 0.47
CA HIS A 57 5.30 -1.02 1.03
C HIS A 57 5.82 0.41 0.88
N LEU A 58 6.06 1.08 2.01
CA LEU A 58 6.64 2.42 2.10
C LEU A 58 8.11 2.31 2.49
N HIS A 59 8.97 3.03 1.78
CA HIS A 59 10.42 2.98 1.98
C HIS A 59 11.07 4.36 1.88
N LEU A 60 12.17 4.60 2.60
CA LEU A 60 13.02 5.79 2.48
C LEU A 60 12.25 7.12 2.51
N ASN A 61 11.76 7.52 3.69
CA ASN A 61 11.06 8.78 3.95
C ASN A 61 9.74 8.96 3.17
N SER A 62 9.04 7.86 2.88
CA SER A 62 7.79 7.92 2.12
C SER A 62 6.56 8.02 3.03
N THR A 63 5.47 8.58 2.50
CA THR A 63 4.22 8.76 3.22
C THR A 63 3.05 8.09 2.51
N ALA A 64 2.05 7.65 3.28
CA ALA A 64 0.77 7.23 2.75
C ALA A 64 -0.40 7.82 3.53
N GLN A 65 -1.45 8.21 2.82
CA GLN A 65 -2.76 8.56 3.36
C GLN A 65 -3.82 7.67 2.71
N LEU A 66 -4.57 6.94 3.52
CA LEU A 66 -5.57 5.96 3.08
C LEU A 66 -6.96 6.29 3.64
N GLU A 67 -7.96 6.29 2.77
CA GLU A 67 -9.37 6.51 3.08
C GLU A 67 -10.19 5.39 2.40
N ASP A 68 -11.17 4.79 3.07
CA ASP A 68 -12.09 3.77 2.50
C ASP A 68 -11.41 2.61 1.73
N VAL A 69 -10.24 2.17 2.21
CA VAL A 69 -9.39 1.15 1.57
C VAL A 69 -9.51 -0.20 2.28
N SER A 70 -9.52 -1.29 1.49
CA SER A 70 -9.40 -2.66 1.99
C SER A 70 -8.07 -3.31 1.58
N ILE A 71 -7.28 -3.80 2.55
CA ILE A 71 -6.01 -4.49 2.29
C ILE A 71 -6.04 -5.86 2.96
N ALA A 72 -6.10 -6.93 2.16
CA ALA A 72 -6.33 -8.25 2.72
C ALA A 72 -5.67 -9.41 1.96
N ASN A 73 -5.42 -10.51 2.65
CA ASN A 73 -4.95 -11.77 2.05
C ASN A 73 -3.62 -11.64 1.28
N ASN A 74 -2.75 -10.70 1.66
CA ASN A 74 -1.41 -10.62 1.10
C ASN A 74 -0.46 -11.58 1.85
N SER A 75 0.56 -12.08 1.16
CA SER A 75 1.55 -13.01 1.73
C SER A 75 2.58 -12.31 2.62
N GLY A 76 2.65 -10.98 2.59
CA GLY A 76 3.42 -10.13 3.51
C GLY A 76 2.55 -9.49 4.60
N TYR A 77 2.92 -8.28 5.01
CA TYR A 77 2.07 -7.41 5.84
C TYR A 77 0.98 -6.76 4.99
N GLY A 78 -0.08 -6.26 5.62
CA GLY A 78 -0.99 -5.35 4.93
C GLY A 78 -0.25 -4.10 4.46
N ILE A 79 0.42 -3.43 5.40
CA ILE A 79 1.29 -2.29 5.12
C ILE A 79 2.63 -2.47 5.84
N ALA A 80 3.73 -2.39 5.10
CA ALA A 80 5.08 -2.35 5.66
C ALA A 80 5.71 -0.97 5.48
N CYS A 81 6.39 -0.50 6.51
CA CYS A 81 7.10 0.77 6.54
C CYS A 81 8.57 0.54 6.89
N ASN A 82 9.48 1.01 6.04
CA ASN A 82 10.93 0.88 6.23
C ASN A 82 11.60 2.25 6.08
N ASP A 83 12.57 2.56 6.94
CA ASP A 83 13.36 3.79 6.90
C ASP A 83 12.52 5.08 6.91
N GLN A 84 12.04 5.46 8.10
CA GLN A 84 11.38 6.74 8.39
C GLN A 84 10.12 7.02 7.55
N CYS A 85 9.22 6.05 7.45
CA CYS A 85 7.94 6.25 6.77
C CYS A 85 6.83 6.71 7.72
N VAL A 86 5.79 7.34 7.15
CA VAL A 86 4.61 7.81 7.90
C VAL A 86 3.34 7.25 7.24
N LEU A 87 2.47 6.65 8.05
CA LEU A 87 1.18 6.14 7.61
C LEU A 87 0.04 6.87 8.32
N SER A 88 -0.83 7.52 7.55
CA SER A 88 -2.12 8.03 8.01
C SER A 88 -3.24 7.17 7.42
N LYS A 89 -4.13 6.66 8.27
CA LYS A 89 -5.28 5.85 7.84
C LYS A 89 -6.58 6.34 8.47
N ALA A 90 -7.63 6.44 7.66
CA ALA A 90 -8.97 6.71 8.15
C ALA A 90 -9.51 5.52 8.96
N GLN A 91 -10.53 5.76 9.79
CA GLN A 91 -11.23 4.69 10.51
C GLN A 91 -11.93 3.70 9.58
N SER A 92 -12.23 4.13 8.35
CA SER A 92 -12.84 3.28 7.33
C SER A 92 -11.87 2.37 6.59
N THR A 93 -10.55 2.54 6.79
CA THR A 93 -9.55 1.64 6.23
C THR A 93 -9.55 0.32 6.98
N ASN A 94 -9.81 -0.79 6.28
CA ASN A 94 -9.76 -2.14 6.82
C ASN A 94 -8.50 -2.87 6.34
N ILE A 95 -7.74 -3.43 7.28
CA ILE A 95 -6.54 -4.22 7.01
C ILE A 95 -6.68 -5.51 7.80
N GLU A 96 -6.74 -6.65 7.11
CA GLU A 96 -7.03 -7.92 7.74
C GLU A 96 -6.47 -9.11 6.96
N ASN A 97 -6.33 -10.26 7.61
CA ASN A 97 -5.99 -11.53 6.95
C ASN A 97 -4.68 -11.49 6.12
N ASN A 98 -3.75 -10.59 6.44
CA ASN A 98 -2.42 -10.58 5.84
C ASN A 98 -1.47 -11.50 6.62
N THR A 99 -0.60 -12.21 5.92
CA THR A 99 0.12 -13.37 6.49
C THR A 99 1.08 -12.98 7.62
N LEU A 100 1.73 -11.81 7.52
CA LEU A 100 2.65 -11.32 8.55
C LEU A 100 1.99 -10.39 9.58
N GLY A 101 0.78 -9.90 9.30
CA GLY A 101 0.01 -8.98 10.15
C GLY A 101 -0.46 -7.74 9.40
N ASP A 102 -1.20 -6.86 10.09
CA ASP A 102 -1.84 -5.70 9.45
C ASP A 102 -0.82 -4.61 9.10
N THR A 103 0.07 -4.26 10.03
CA THR A 103 1.10 -3.23 9.82
C THR A 103 2.45 -3.64 10.42
N ALA A 104 3.56 -3.23 9.78
CA ALA A 104 4.91 -3.33 10.32
C ALA A 104 5.62 -1.98 10.30
N ASP A 105 6.17 -1.56 11.45
CA ASP A 105 7.02 -0.37 11.63
C ASP A 105 6.45 0.94 11.05
N CYS A 106 5.12 1.05 11.01
CA CYS A 106 4.40 2.27 10.64
C CYS A 106 3.99 3.02 11.91
N TRP A 107 4.50 4.24 12.09
CA TRP A 107 4.30 5.11 13.27
C TRP A 107 3.54 6.39 12.87
#